data_AF-A0A1H5AFC9-F1
#
_entry.id   AF-A0A1H5AFC9-F1
#
_cell.length_a   1.000
_cell.length_b   1.000
_cell.length_c   1.000
_cell.angle_alpha   90.00
_cell.angle_beta   90.00
_cell.angle_gamma   90.00
#
_symmetry.space_group_name_H-M   'P 1'
#
loop_
_entity.id
_entity.type
_entity.pdbx_description
1 polymer ?
#
loop_
_entity_poly.entity_id
_entity_poly.type
_entity_poly.pdbx_seq_one_letter_code
_entity_poly.pdbx_strand_id
1 'polypeptide(L)'
;MAGLRLGPLLRYADGSSATVWVEASRPCTAEVRCADGAAGTARTFQVAGHHYALVPVEGLTPGTATAYDVLLDGTRVWPLPDSPFPPSAIHTPDADGTVRVAFGSCRWAAPPADGHDPVGPDALDTLASRIARDPEAERPDVLLLLGDQVYADEVSDATRRWLSARRDLSEPPGSEVADYEEYTRLYYESWLDPEIRWLLSTVPSCMIFDDHDLIDDWNTSASWLADMRETPWWRERLLSGLMSYWVHQHLGNLSPAELAADPLYSAVRDTPDGTDELRAFACKADADPASVRWSYRRDFGRVRLLMVDSRAARVLDEQHRAMLDPGEADWLRTEALSDRGSYDHLLIGTSLPWLLPHLVHDAESWDAALCQGERGARWAEFGEKLRRAADLEHWAAFPNSFEELAGLIAEVGSGEAAPASVLVLSGDVHHAYVAEPKWRTGGPTSRVLQLTCSPVHNSVPAYIRVGFRFGWSAVARGLGRRFARHGRCAEPSVTWRKTGGPWFGNQLMTLTLRGRSARLRLEQARADGTLRTVEESPLTSP
;
A
#
# COMPACT_ATOMS: atom_id res chain seq x y z
N MET A 1 -5.90 -24.12 -25.61
CA MET A 1 -6.17 -24.24 -24.16
C MET A 1 -5.91 -22.88 -23.51
N ALA A 2 -6.72 -22.50 -22.52
CA ALA A 2 -6.43 -21.31 -21.73
C ALA A 2 -5.13 -21.52 -20.93
N GLY A 3 -4.21 -20.56 -21.01
CA GLY A 3 -3.02 -20.48 -20.17
C GLY A 3 -3.15 -19.37 -19.12
N LEU A 4 -2.32 -19.46 -18.07
CA LEU A 4 -2.22 -18.48 -17.00
C LEU A 4 -1.28 -17.34 -17.43
N ARG A 5 -1.83 -16.12 -17.62
CA ARG A 5 -1.06 -14.92 -17.94
C ARG A 5 -0.35 -14.39 -16.69
N LEU A 6 -1.10 -14.14 -15.63
CA LEU A 6 -0.61 -13.59 -14.37
C LEU A 6 -1.21 -14.34 -13.16
N GLY A 7 -0.46 -14.36 -12.05
CA GLY A 7 -0.83 -15.07 -10.82
C GLY A 7 -0.44 -16.55 -10.79
N PRO A 8 -1.01 -17.35 -9.88
CA PRO A 8 -2.05 -16.96 -8.94
C PRO A 8 -1.55 -16.02 -7.82
N LEU A 9 -2.44 -15.18 -7.32
CA LEU A 9 -2.22 -14.39 -6.12
C LEU A 9 -3.22 -14.84 -5.05
N LEU A 10 -2.72 -15.26 -3.90
CA LEU A 10 -3.53 -15.43 -2.70
C LEU A 10 -3.84 -14.03 -2.14
N ARG A 11 -5.11 -13.66 -2.15
CA ARG A 11 -5.59 -12.30 -1.82
C ARG A 11 -6.27 -12.24 -0.46
N TYR A 12 -6.95 -13.33 -0.12
CA TYR A 12 -7.65 -13.48 1.15
C TYR A 12 -7.40 -14.87 1.70
N ALA A 13 -7.24 -14.97 3.02
CA ALA A 13 -7.32 -16.22 3.76
C ALA A 13 -7.83 -15.91 5.18
N ASP A 14 -8.76 -16.72 5.67
CA ASP A 14 -9.20 -16.75 7.06
C ASP A 14 -9.22 -18.20 7.59
N GLY A 15 -9.96 -18.48 8.66
CA GLY A 15 -10.04 -19.83 9.23
C GLY A 15 -10.72 -20.89 8.35
N SER A 16 -11.47 -20.50 7.31
CA SER A 16 -12.34 -21.42 6.55
C SER A 16 -12.45 -21.11 5.05
N SER A 17 -11.99 -19.94 4.63
CA SER A 17 -12.12 -19.43 3.27
C SER A 17 -10.86 -18.72 2.80
N ALA A 18 -10.68 -18.68 1.47
CA ALA A 18 -9.63 -17.93 0.81
C ALA A 18 -10.14 -17.35 -0.50
N THR A 19 -9.37 -16.43 -1.09
CA THR A 19 -9.61 -15.94 -2.45
C THR A 19 -8.30 -15.94 -3.23
N VAL A 20 -8.32 -16.61 -4.39
CA VAL A 20 -7.20 -16.67 -5.32
C VAL A 20 -7.55 -15.88 -6.58
N TRP A 21 -6.72 -14.90 -6.91
CA TRP A 21 -6.84 -14.09 -8.12
C TRP A 21 -5.96 -14.66 -9.24
N VAL A 22 -6.47 -14.67 -10.47
CA VAL A 22 -5.74 -15.07 -11.68
C VAL A 22 -6.11 -14.21 -12.88
N GLU A 23 -5.16 -14.09 -13.82
CA GLU A 23 -5.44 -13.64 -15.18
C GLU A 23 -5.20 -14.76 -16.19
N ALA A 24 -6.18 -15.02 -17.05
CA ALA A 24 -6.15 -16.04 -18.08
C ALA A 24 -5.92 -15.46 -19.49
N SER A 25 -5.36 -16.29 -20.37
CA SER A 25 -5.06 -15.91 -21.76
C SER A 25 -6.27 -15.67 -22.66
N ARG A 26 -7.44 -16.16 -22.24
CA ARG A 26 -8.72 -16.21 -22.98
C ARG A 26 -9.86 -16.48 -21.98
N PRO A 27 -11.14 -16.32 -22.34
CA PRO A 27 -12.26 -16.65 -21.47
C PRO A 27 -12.22 -18.13 -21.08
N CYS A 28 -12.38 -18.43 -19.78
CA CYS A 28 -12.40 -19.81 -19.26
C CYS A 28 -13.08 -19.89 -17.88
N THR A 29 -13.19 -21.09 -17.35
CA THR A 29 -13.49 -21.32 -15.92
C THR A 29 -12.19 -21.58 -15.18
N ALA A 30 -11.89 -20.75 -14.18
CA ALA A 30 -10.81 -20.95 -13.24
C ALA A 30 -11.29 -21.78 -12.04
N GLU A 31 -10.46 -22.71 -11.60
CA GLU A 31 -10.73 -23.60 -10.49
C GLU A 31 -9.50 -23.67 -9.57
N VAL A 32 -9.73 -23.63 -8.26
CA VAL A 32 -8.72 -23.90 -7.24
C VAL A 32 -9.09 -25.19 -6.53
N ARG A 33 -8.14 -26.11 -6.40
CA ARG A 33 -8.31 -27.38 -5.69
C ARG A 33 -7.25 -27.51 -4.62
N CYS A 34 -7.67 -27.62 -3.37
CA CYS A 34 -6.81 -27.82 -2.22
C CYS A 34 -6.68 -29.31 -1.89
N ALA A 35 -5.52 -29.71 -1.35
CA ALA A 35 -5.23 -31.10 -1.00
C ALA A 35 -6.12 -31.66 0.13
N ASP A 36 -6.73 -30.80 0.94
CA ASP A 36 -7.67 -31.16 2.01
C ASP A 36 -9.13 -31.30 1.52
N GLY A 37 -9.37 -31.08 0.22
CA GLY A 37 -10.70 -31.15 -0.40
C GLY A 37 -11.42 -29.82 -0.52
N ALA A 38 -10.90 -28.73 0.08
CA ALA A 38 -11.41 -27.39 -0.17
C ALA A 38 -11.25 -27.04 -1.66
N ALA A 39 -12.21 -26.31 -2.22
CA ALA A 39 -12.20 -25.96 -3.62
C ALA A 39 -13.02 -24.70 -3.91
N GLY A 40 -12.79 -24.14 -5.08
CA GLY A 40 -13.50 -22.97 -5.57
C GLY A 40 -13.51 -22.93 -7.09
N THR A 41 -14.56 -22.34 -7.69
CA THR A 41 -14.60 -22.09 -9.14
C THR A 41 -15.15 -20.71 -9.44
N ALA A 42 -14.62 -20.07 -10.48
CA ALA A 42 -15.15 -18.82 -11.00
C ALA A 42 -14.97 -18.73 -12.52
N ARG A 43 -15.94 -18.14 -13.21
CA ARG A 43 -15.80 -17.77 -14.63
C ARG A 43 -14.98 -16.50 -14.73
N THR A 44 -14.11 -16.42 -15.73
CA THR A 44 -13.39 -15.18 -16.00
C THR A 44 -14.33 -14.09 -16.49
N PHE A 45 -14.18 -12.87 -15.97
CA PHE A 45 -14.76 -11.65 -16.53
C PHE A 45 -13.71 -10.93 -17.40
N GLN A 46 -14.15 -10.11 -18.35
CA GLN A 46 -13.25 -9.38 -19.25
C GLN A 46 -13.20 -7.89 -18.88
N VAL A 47 -12.00 -7.31 -18.91
CA VAL A 47 -11.75 -5.86 -18.86
C VAL A 47 -10.65 -5.55 -19.86
N ALA A 48 -10.90 -4.62 -20.77
CA ALA A 48 -10.01 -4.15 -21.84
C ALA A 48 -9.32 -5.28 -22.62
N GLY A 49 -10.03 -6.39 -22.88
CA GLY A 49 -9.49 -7.56 -23.60
C GLY A 49 -8.66 -8.53 -22.75
N HIS A 50 -8.50 -8.28 -21.45
CA HIS A 50 -7.90 -9.20 -20.48
C HIS A 50 -8.96 -9.98 -19.72
N HIS A 51 -8.63 -11.18 -19.24
CA HIS A 51 -9.60 -12.09 -18.61
C HIS A 51 -9.19 -12.44 -17.18
N TYR A 52 -9.95 -12.01 -16.20
CA TYR A 52 -9.61 -12.12 -14.79
C TYR A 52 -10.60 -13.01 -14.04
N ALA A 53 -10.15 -13.67 -12.98
CA ALA A 53 -11.05 -14.36 -12.05
C ALA A 53 -10.55 -14.20 -10.61
N LEU A 54 -11.47 -13.90 -9.70
CA LEU A 54 -11.29 -14.13 -8.27
C LEU A 54 -12.06 -15.39 -7.91
N VAL A 55 -11.35 -16.40 -7.42
CA VAL A 55 -11.88 -17.71 -7.07
C VAL A 55 -12.02 -17.79 -5.55
N PRO A 56 -13.24 -17.68 -4.99
CA PRO A 56 -13.48 -17.96 -3.58
C PRO A 56 -13.29 -19.46 -3.34
N VAL A 57 -12.47 -19.81 -2.36
CA VAL A 57 -12.23 -21.17 -1.90
C VAL A 57 -12.90 -21.32 -0.55
N GLU A 58 -13.73 -22.35 -0.39
CA GLU A 58 -14.46 -22.60 0.84
C GLU A 58 -14.14 -24.00 1.38
N GLY A 59 -14.35 -24.18 2.69
CA GLY A 59 -14.18 -25.46 3.37
C GLY A 59 -12.74 -25.77 3.75
N LEU A 60 -11.88 -24.75 3.88
CA LEU A 60 -10.52 -24.92 4.38
C LEU A 60 -10.55 -25.46 5.81
N THR A 61 -9.60 -26.35 6.13
CA THR A 61 -9.42 -26.80 7.50
C THR A 61 -8.74 -25.69 8.33
N PRO A 62 -9.29 -25.28 9.49
CA PRO A 62 -8.64 -24.27 10.33
C PRO A 62 -7.31 -24.78 10.94
N GLY A 63 -6.33 -23.89 11.08
CA GLY A 63 -5.01 -24.19 11.66
C GLY A 63 -4.16 -25.13 10.82
N THR A 64 -4.32 -25.14 9.50
CA THR A 64 -3.55 -25.98 8.58
C THR A 64 -2.92 -25.18 7.45
N ALA A 65 -1.86 -25.75 6.88
CA ALA A 65 -1.30 -25.33 5.61
C ALA A 65 -1.69 -26.36 4.55
N THR A 66 -2.52 -25.95 3.59
CA THR A 66 -3.02 -26.86 2.55
C THR A 66 -2.49 -26.44 1.18
N ALA A 67 -1.72 -27.32 0.52
CA ALA A 67 -1.26 -27.12 -0.84
C ALA A 67 -2.45 -27.06 -1.83
N TYR A 68 -2.33 -26.25 -2.89
CA TYR A 68 -3.39 -26.13 -3.90
C TYR A 68 -2.87 -26.08 -5.34
N ASP A 69 -3.72 -26.54 -6.25
CA ASP A 69 -3.54 -26.42 -7.70
C ASP A 69 -4.52 -25.39 -8.27
N VAL A 70 -4.11 -24.71 -9.36
CA VAL A 70 -5.02 -23.90 -10.18
C VAL A 70 -5.21 -24.55 -11.53
N LEU A 71 -6.46 -24.65 -11.97
CA LEU A 71 -6.85 -25.20 -13.26
C LEU A 71 -7.64 -24.16 -14.06
N LEU A 72 -7.38 -24.11 -15.37
CA LEU A 72 -8.20 -23.36 -16.34
C LEU A 72 -8.84 -24.35 -17.31
N ASP A 73 -10.17 -24.39 -17.35
CA ASP A 73 -10.96 -25.38 -18.10
C ASP A 73 -10.49 -26.83 -17.86
N GLY A 74 -10.20 -27.15 -16.59
CA GLY A 74 -9.72 -28.48 -16.16
C GLY A 74 -8.25 -28.79 -16.49
N THR A 75 -7.53 -27.87 -17.13
CA THR A 75 -6.08 -28.00 -17.35
C THR A 75 -5.33 -27.34 -16.20
N ARG A 76 -4.49 -28.08 -15.49
CA ARG A 76 -3.64 -27.51 -14.44
C ARG A 76 -2.63 -26.52 -15.03
N VAL A 77 -2.60 -25.31 -14.47
CA VAL A 77 -1.71 -24.21 -14.87
C VAL A 77 -0.83 -23.71 -13.72
N TRP A 78 -1.11 -24.13 -12.48
CA TRP A 78 -0.29 -23.84 -11.31
C TRP A 78 -0.29 -25.04 -10.35
N PRO A 79 0.86 -25.36 -9.69
CA PRO A 79 2.17 -24.76 -9.89
C PRO A 79 2.71 -25.02 -11.30
N LEU A 80 3.60 -24.15 -11.77
CA LEU A 80 4.23 -24.29 -13.08
C LEU A 80 4.99 -25.63 -13.17
N PRO A 81 5.01 -26.27 -14.36
CA PRO A 81 5.89 -27.40 -14.59
C PRO A 81 7.33 -27.02 -14.24
N ASP A 82 8.05 -27.91 -13.55
CA ASP A 82 9.46 -27.73 -13.16
C ASP A 82 9.75 -26.50 -12.29
N SER A 83 8.73 -25.97 -11.58
CA SER A 83 8.92 -24.89 -10.60
C SER A 83 10.00 -25.27 -9.57
N PRO A 84 11.02 -24.41 -9.33
CA PRO A 84 12.03 -24.66 -8.31
C PRO A 84 11.51 -24.40 -6.89
N PHE A 85 10.34 -23.77 -6.77
CA PHE A 85 9.72 -23.44 -5.49
C PHE A 85 8.84 -24.58 -4.96
N PRO A 86 8.67 -24.69 -3.63
CA PRO A 86 7.70 -25.60 -3.03
C PRO A 86 6.27 -25.36 -3.55
N PRO A 87 5.36 -26.35 -3.45
CA PRO A 87 3.95 -26.14 -3.75
C PRO A 87 3.38 -24.95 -2.98
N SER A 88 2.64 -24.08 -3.65
CA SER A 88 1.91 -23.01 -2.99
C SER A 88 0.86 -23.60 -2.05
N ALA A 89 0.69 -22.98 -0.89
CA ALA A 89 -0.20 -23.44 0.15
C ALA A 89 -1.02 -22.28 0.71
N ILE A 90 -2.26 -22.57 1.07
CA ILE A 90 -3.11 -21.65 1.82
C ILE A 90 -2.92 -21.98 3.28
N HIS A 91 -2.48 -21.00 4.06
CA HIS A 91 -2.30 -21.13 5.50
C HIS A 91 -3.49 -20.46 6.19
N THR A 92 -4.26 -21.24 6.94
CA THR A 92 -5.31 -20.71 7.78
C THR A 92 -4.72 -20.32 9.15
N PRO A 93 -5.29 -19.31 9.85
CA PRO A 93 -4.74 -18.83 11.12
C PRO A 93 -4.53 -19.94 12.17
N ASP A 94 -3.40 -19.88 12.87
CA ASP A 94 -3.06 -20.81 13.94
C ASP A 94 -3.99 -20.68 15.15
N ALA A 95 -4.17 -21.79 15.87
CA ALA A 95 -5.00 -21.84 17.09
C ALA A 95 -4.47 -20.97 18.24
N ASP A 96 -3.19 -20.58 18.22
CA ASP A 96 -2.57 -19.76 19.26
C ASP A 96 -2.87 -18.25 19.12
N GLY A 97 -3.51 -17.87 18.01
CA GLY A 97 -3.94 -16.50 17.71
C GLY A 97 -2.80 -15.54 17.38
N THR A 98 -1.59 -16.04 17.07
CA THR A 98 -0.47 -15.21 16.61
C THR A 98 -0.74 -14.72 15.19
N VAL A 99 -0.50 -13.43 14.93
CA VAL A 99 -0.56 -12.84 13.60
C VAL A 99 0.77 -12.17 13.29
N ARG A 100 1.36 -12.53 12.16
CA ARG A 100 2.60 -11.97 11.61
C ARG A 100 2.29 -11.12 10.38
N VAL A 101 2.46 -9.82 10.52
CA VAL A 101 2.18 -8.85 9.47
C VAL A 101 3.51 -8.30 8.96
N ALA A 102 3.92 -8.68 7.74
CA ALA A 102 5.06 -8.05 7.09
C ALA A 102 4.59 -6.92 6.19
N PHE A 103 5.30 -5.78 6.17
CA PHE A 103 4.89 -4.63 5.40
C PHE A 103 6.05 -3.79 4.87
N GLY A 104 5.77 -3.05 3.80
CA GLY A 104 6.63 -2.05 3.18
C GLY A 104 5.95 -1.40 1.96
N SER A 105 6.63 -0.49 1.28
CA SER A 105 6.16 0.17 0.05
C SER A 105 7.30 0.25 -0.99
N CYS A 106 7.14 1.08 -2.03
CA CYS A 106 8.20 1.52 -2.95
C CYS A 106 9.07 0.36 -3.46
N ARG A 107 8.41 -0.57 -4.15
CA ARG A 107 9.09 -1.69 -4.81
C ARG A 107 9.26 -1.38 -6.29
N TRP A 108 10.42 -0.89 -6.64
CA TRP A 108 10.81 -0.73 -8.03
C TRP A 108 11.09 -2.09 -8.67
N ALA A 109 10.19 -2.59 -9.51
CA ALA A 109 10.29 -3.95 -10.03
C ALA A 109 11.29 -4.14 -11.20
N ALA A 110 11.96 -3.09 -11.69
CA ALA A 110 12.77 -3.23 -12.89
C ALA A 110 13.96 -4.18 -12.66
N PRO A 111 14.06 -5.28 -13.40
CA PRO A 111 15.21 -6.16 -13.30
C PRO A 111 16.46 -5.44 -13.86
N PRO A 112 17.64 -5.63 -13.26
CA PRO A 112 18.87 -5.00 -13.73
C PRO A 112 19.23 -5.46 -15.14
N ALA A 113 19.47 -4.50 -16.04
CA ALA A 113 19.74 -4.78 -17.45
C ALA A 113 21.05 -5.57 -17.71
N ASP A 114 22.01 -5.51 -16.78
CA ASP A 114 23.35 -6.10 -16.90
C ASP A 114 23.76 -6.93 -15.66
N GLY A 115 22.80 -7.28 -14.80
CA GLY A 115 23.02 -8.02 -13.56
C GLY A 115 23.59 -7.18 -12.41
N HIS A 116 23.86 -5.89 -12.61
CA HIS A 116 24.10 -4.95 -11.52
C HIS A 116 22.80 -4.23 -11.19
N ASP A 117 22.18 -4.59 -10.07
CA ASP A 117 21.06 -3.83 -9.55
C ASP A 117 21.58 -2.57 -8.85
N PRO A 118 21.36 -1.35 -9.40
CA PRO A 118 21.76 -0.12 -8.73
C PRO A 118 20.93 0.11 -7.46
N VAL A 119 19.78 -0.54 -7.33
CA VAL A 119 18.85 -0.46 -6.20
C VAL A 119 19.25 -1.42 -5.07
N GLY A 120 19.83 -2.56 -5.41
CA GLY A 120 20.33 -3.57 -4.48
C GLY A 120 19.47 -4.84 -4.49
N PRO A 121 19.53 -5.69 -3.45
CA PRO A 121 18.68 -6.89 -3.40
C PRO A 121 17.25 -6.54 -3.00
N ASP A 122 16.25 -7.08 -3.69
CA ASP A 122 14.83 -6.95 -3.35
C ASP A 122 14.51 -7.70 -2.04
N ALA A 123 13.85 -7.00 -1.10
CA ALA A 123 13.52 -7.57 0.20
C ALA A 123 12.41 -8.64 0.13
N LEU A 124 11.46 -8.53 -0.80
CA LEU A 124 10.43 -9.55 -1.02
C LEU A 124 11.01 -10.78 -1.73
N ASP A 125 11.91 -10.63 -2.70
CA ASP A 125 12.60 -11.77 -3.33
C ASP A 125 13.42 -12.54 -2.29
N THR A 126 14.09 -11.79 -1.41
CA THR A 126 14.88 -12.38 -0.33
C THR A 126 14.00 -13.10 0.69
N LEU A 127 12.81 -12.55 1.00
CA LEU A 127 11.80 -13.22 1.84
C LEU A 127 11.30 -14.51 1.19
N ALA A 128 10.92 -14.44 -0.10
CA ALA A 128 10.47 -15.60 -0.88
C ALA A 128 11.52 -16.70 -0.87
N SER A 129 12.77 -16.35 -1.18
CA SER A 129 13.92 -17.25 -1.13
C SER A 129 14.13 -17.89 0.24
N ARG A 130 13.96 -17.14 1.34
CA ARG A 130 14.06 -17.66 2.70
C ARG A 130 13.00 -18.73 2.97
N ILE A 131 11.73 -18.42 2.68
CA ILE A 131 10.60 -19.33 2.92
C ILE A 131 10.70 -20.57 2.00
N ALA A 132 11.12 -20.39 0.75
CA ALA A 132 11.25 -21.49 -0.20
C ALA A 132 12.34 -22.49 0.18
N ARG A 133 13.43 -22.02 0.80
CA ARG A 133 14.57 -22.87 1.21
C ARG A 133 14.33 -23.63 2.51
N ASP A 134 13.48 -23.09 3.38
CA ASP A 134 13.19 -23.66 4.69
C ASP A 134 11.68 -23.57 4.98
N PRO A 135 10.94 -24.67 4.80
CA PRO A 135 9.50 -24.73 5.09
C PRO A 135 9.14 -24.41 6.55
N GLU A 136 10.09 -24.55 7.48
CA GLU A 136 9.91 -24.22 8.89
C GLU A 136 10.28 -22.76 9.21
N ALA A 137 10.80 -22.01 8.22
CA ALA A 137 11.15 -20.62 8.41
C ALA A 137 9.91 -19.80 8.77
N GLU A 138 10.14 -18.79 9.61
CA GLU A 138 9.07 -17.87 9.96
C GLU A 138 8.51 -17.18 8.72
N ARG A 139 7.19 -17.28 8.59
CA ARG A 139 6.41 -16.78 7.47
C ARG A 139 5.45 -15.69 7.94
N PRO A 140 5.28 -14.60 7.18
CA PRO A 140 4.18 -13.68 7.43
C PRO A 140 2.84 -14.31 7.09
N ASP A 141 1.83 -14.07 7.94
CA ASP A 141 0.44 -14.45 7.69
C ASP A 141 -0.21 -13.53 6.66
N VAL A 142 0.29 -12.30 6.53
CA VAL A 142 -0.14 -11.33 5.51
C VAL A 142 0.97 -10.34 5.15
N LEU A 143 1.03 -9.96 3.86
CA LEU A 143 1.80 -8.82 3.36
C LEU A 143 0.91 -7.58 3.26
N LEU A 144 1.34 -6.46 3.86
CA LEU A 144 0.72 -5.16 3.61
C LEU A 144 1.65 -4.33 2.73
N LEU A 145 1.22 -4.03 1.51
CA LEU A 145 1.98 -3.22 0.56
C LEU A 145 1.34 -1.83 0.50
N LEU A 146 2.07 -0.84 0.98
CA LEU A 146 1.55 0.49 1.35
C LEU A 146 1.84 1.54 0.27
N GLY A 147 1.58 1.23 -1.00
CA GLY A 147 1.85 2.14 -2.12
C GLY A 147 3.06 1.78 -2.96
N ASP A 148 3.10 2.30 -4.19
CA ASP A 148 4.15 2.10 -5.19
C ASP A 148 4.39 0.64 -5.53
N GLN A 149 3.32 -0.07 -5.89
CA GLN A 149 3.40 -1.46 -6.38
C GLN A 149 3.89 -1.50 -7.84
N VAL A 150 3.62 -0.43 -8.58
CA VAL A 150 4.08 -0.16 -9.93
C VAL A 150 4.47 1.31 -10.05
N TYR A 151 5.33 1.63 -11.02
CA TYR A 151 5.74 3.00 -11.32
C TYR A 151 5.34 3.32 -12.76
N ALA A 152 4.34 4.19 -12.92
CA ALA A 152 3.74 4.51 -14.22
C ALA A 152 4.47 5.65 -14.96
N ASP A 153 5.19 6.46 -14.22
CA ASP A 153 5.93 7.66 -14.60
C ASP A 153 7.44 7.44 -14.73
N GLU A 154 7.96 6.42 -14.06
CA GLU A 154 9.32 5.97 -14.25
C GLU A 154 9.25 4.48 -14.63
N VAL A 155 9.75 4.12 -15.81
CA VAL A 155 9.66 2.74 -16.33
C VAL A 155 11.03 2.13 -16.59
N SER A 156 11.11 0.79 -16.51
CA SER A 156 12.32 0.06 -16.86
C SER A 156 12.71 0.25 -18.34
N ASP A 157 14.00 0.03 -18.66
CA ASP A 157 14.46 -0.01 -20.06
C ASP A 157 13.73 -1.07 -20.90
N ALA A 158 13.33 -2.18 -20.30
CA ALA A 158 12.58 -3.24 -20.98
C ALA A 158 11.16 -2.78 -21.33
N THR A 159 10.47 -2.17 -20.38
CA THR A 159 9.14 -1.59 -20.58
C THR A 159 9.21 -0.43 -21.56
N ARG A 160 10.21 0.47 -21.47
CA ARG A 160 10.45 1.54 -22.45
C ARG A 160 10.62 1.02 -23.87
N ARG A 161 11.39 -0.07 -24.07
CA ARG A 161 11.53 -0.72 -25.39
C ARG A 161 10.21 -1.32 -25.90
N TRP A 162 9.38 -1.85 -25.01
CA TRP A 162 8.07 -2.38 -25.37
C TRP A 162 7.10 -1.25 -25.75
N LEU A 163 7.13 -0.13 -25.02
CA LEU A 163 6.34 1.07 -25.32
C LEU A 163 6.72 1.68 -26.67
N SER A 164 8.01 1.77 -27.00
CA SER A 164 8.46 2.34 -28.29
C SER A 164 8.07 1.49 -29.51
N ALA A 165 7.73 0.22 -29.31
CA ALA A 165 7.19 -0.64 -30.35
C ALA A 165 5.68 -0.41 -30.58
N ARG A 166 4.98 0.25 -29.63
CA ARG A 166 3.53 0.49 -29.66
C ARG A 166 3.15 1.90 -30.09
N ARG A 167 3.92 2.90 -29.66
CA ARG A 167 3.66 4.32 -29.96
C ARG A 167 4.95 5.14 -30.00
N ASP A 168 4.85 6.34 -30.57
CA ASP A 168 5.96 7.30 -30.62
C ASP A 168 6.20 7.90 -29.23
N LEU A 169 7.36 7.63 -28.63
CA LEU A 169 7.73 8.15 -27.30
C LEU A 169 8.27 9.59 -27.34
N SER A 170 8.32 10.23 -28.51
CA SER A 170 8.56 11.67 -28.60
C SER A 170 7.31 12.50 -28.34
N GLU A 171 6.12 11.87 -28.46
CA GLU A 171 4.85 12.47 -28.12
C GLU A 171 4.49 12.20 -26.65
N PRO A 172 3.80 13.13 -25.96
CA PRO A 172 3.34 12.91 -24.58
C PRO A 172 2.49 11.63 -24.42
N PRO A 173 2.60 10.90 -23.30
CA PRO A 173 3.40 11.19 -22.09
C PRO A 173 4.86 10.71 -22.19
N GLY A 174 5.43 10.60 -23.40
CA GLY A 174 6.81 10.22 -23.58
C GLY A 174 7.02 8.72 -23.30
N SER A 175 7.98 8.39 -22.44
CA SER A 175 8.24 6.99 -22.04
C SER A 175 7.37 6.48 -20.88
N GLU A 176 6.49 7.31 -20.34
CA GLU A 176 5.60 6.95 -19.23
C GLU A 176 4.36 6.19 -19.74
N VAL A 177 3.68 5.46 -18.87
CA VAL A 177 2.47 4.68 -19.18
C VAL A 177 1.27 5.58 -19.50
N ALA A 178 0.52 5.24 -20.54
CA ALA A 178 -0.58 6.05 -21.07
C ALA A 178 -1.96 5.40 -20.99
N ASP A 179 -2.06 4.07 -21.09
CA ASP A 179 -3.34 3.35 -21.21
C ASP A 179 -3.36 2.03 -20.42
N TYR A 180 -4.52 1.36 -20.39
CA TYR A 180 -4.74 0.15 -19.61
C TYR A 180 -3.79 -1.00 -19.97
N GLU A 181 -3.49 -1.21 -21.26
CA GLU A 181 -2.58 -2.28 -21.70
C GLU A 181 -1.12 -1.94 -21.31
N GLU A 182 -0.77 -0.67 -21.27
CA GLU A 182 0.53 -0.24 -20.74
C GLU A 182 0.61 -0.41 -19.21
N TYR A 183 -0.50 -0.25 -18.48
CA TYR A 183 -0.57 -0.59 -17.05
C TYR A 183 -0.43 -2.10 -16.79
N THR A 184 -1.08 -2.97 -17.58
CA THR A 184 -0.94 -4.42 -17.40
C THR A 184 0.49 -4.88 -17.61
N ARG A 185 1.24 -4.22 -18.51
CA ARG A 185 2.69 -4.44 -18.66
C ARG A 185 3.48 -4.17 -17.37
N LEU A 186 3.14 -3.15 -16.59
CA LEU A 186 3.80 -2.89 -15.30
C LEU A 186 3.52 -4.00 -14.29
N TYR A 187 2.28 -4.48 -14.19
CA TYR A 187 1.94 -5.62 -13.32
C TYR A 187 2.63 -6.91 -13.77
N TYR A 188 2.80 -7.13 -15.08
CA TYR A 188 3.59 -8.25 -15.58
C TYR A 188 5.06 -8.15 -15.20
N GLU A 189 5.65 -6.96 -15.31
CA GLU A 189 7.02 -6.73 -14.86
C GLU A 189 7.16 -6.92 -13.34
N SER A 190 6.18 -6.46 -12.57
CA SER A 190 6.20 -6.55 -11.11
C SER A 190 5.95 -7.96 -10.56
N TRP A 191 5.00 -8.70 -11.12
CA TRP A 191 4.48 -9.95 -10.51
C TRP A 191 4.79 -11.23 -11.29
N LEU A 192 5.47 -11.15 -12.45
CA LEU A 192 6.00 -12.35 -13.12
C LEU A 192 7.42 -12.71 -12.70
N ASP A 193 8.07 -11.88 -11.89
CA ASP A 193 9.27 -12.29 -11.18
C ASP A 193 8.99 -13.62 -10.44
N PRO A 194 9.82 -14.68 -10.62
CA PRO A 194 9.49 -16.01 -10.10
C PRO A 194 9.33 -16.05 -8.57
N GLU A 195 10.21 -15.36 -7.84
CA GLU A 195 10.21 -15.24 -6.39
C GLU A 195 8.95 -14.52 -5.89
N ILE A 196 8.63 -13.37 -6.49
CA ILE A 196 7.41 -12.61 -6.15
C ILE A 196 6.15 -13.39 -6.50
N ARG A 197 6.10 -13.96 -7.71
CA ARG A 197 4.94 -14.73 -8.19
C ARG A 197 4.66 -15.89 -7.25
N TRP A 198 5.71 -16.59 -6.81
CA TRP A 198 5.56 -17.64 -5.83
C TRP A 198 5.13 -17.08 -4.47
N LEU A 199 5.80 -16.03 -3.95
CA LEU A 199 5.45 -15.44 -2.65
C LEU A 199 3.97 -15.02 -2.60
N LEU A 200 3.49 -14.27 -3.59
CA LEU A 200 2.11 -13.82 -3.69
C LEU A 200 1.13 -14.98 -3.89
N SER A 201 1.55 -16.11 -4.45
CA SER A 201 0.68 -17.30 -4.56
C SER A 201 0.42 -17.98 -3.22
N THR A 202 1.23 -17.72 -2.20
CA THR A 202 1.20 -18.51 -0.97
C THR A 202 1.06 -17.64 0.28
N VAL A 203 1.40 -16.36 0.23
CA VAL A 203 1.15 -15.39 1.31
C VAL A 203 0.04 -14.41 0.88
N PRO A 204 -1.06 -14.29 1.66
CA PRO A 204 -2.08 -13.28 1.41
C PRO A 204 -1.50 -11.87 1.35
N SER A 205 -2.01 -11.02 0.46
CA SER A 205 -1.57 -9.63 0.33
C SER A 205 -2.73 -8.63 0.36
N CYS A 206 -2.51 -7.52 1.05
CA CYS A 206 -3.37 -6.35 1.15
C CYS A 206 -2.60 -5.15 0.59
N MET A 207 -3.21 -4.37 -0.29
CA MET A 207 -2.54 -3.30 -1.05
C MET A 207 -3.33 -2.00 -1.01
N ILE A 208 -2.64 -0.87 -1.06
CA ILE A 208 -3.21 0.46 -1.34
C ILE A 208 -2.23 1.16 -2.28
N PHE A 209 -2.70 1.93 -3.27
CA PHE A 209 -1.79 2.65 -4.17
C PHE A 209 -1.07 3.81 -3.47
N ASP A 210 -0.03 4.32 -4.10
CA ASP A 210 0.47 5.68 -3.89
C ASP A 210 0.36 6.50 -5.19
N ASP A 211 1.08 7.61 -5.28
CA ASP A 211 1.18 8.43 -6.47
C ASP A 211 1.83 7.74 -7.66
N HIS A 212 2.96 7.04 -7.53
CA HIS A 212 3.62 6.42 -8.68
C HIS A 212 2.79 5.33 -9.38
N ASP A 213 1.77 4.77 -8.72
CA ASP A 213 0.75 3.94 -9.38
C ASP A 213 0.00 4.72 -10.48
N LEU A 214 -0.05 6.06 -10.40
CA LEU A 214 -0.61 6.97 -11.38
C LEU A 214 0.48 7.84 -12.02
N ILE A 215 1.08 8.75 -11.27
CA ILE A 215 2.19 9.65 -11.62
C ILE A 215 2.69 10.29 -10.32
N ASP A 216 4.00 10.55 -10.20
CA ASP A 216 4.58 11.38 -9.12
C ASP A 216 3.71 12.62 -8.83
N ASP A 217 3.56 12.95 -7.56
CA ASP A 217 2.78 14.11 -7.08
C ASP A 217 1.26 13.99 -7.36
N TRP A 218 0.73 12.79 -7.65
CA TRP A 218 -0.70 12.62 -7.96
C TRP A 218 -1.57 13.17 -6.82
N ASN A 219 -2.41 14.14 -7.20
CA ASN A 219 -3.28 14.89 -6.29
C ASN A 219 -2.52 15.70 -5.22
N THR A 220 -1.34 16.23 -5.55
CA THR A 220 -0.58 17.14 -4.67
C THR A 220 -1.28 18.48 -4.48
N SER A 221 -2.00 19.02 -5.47
CA SER A 221 -2.77 20.28 -5.31
C SER A 221 -3.86 20.49 -6.37
N ALA A 222 -4.79 21.42 -6.11
CA ALA A 222 -5.79 21.81 -7.10
C ALA A 222 -5.17 22.50 -8.33
N SER A 223 -4.06 23.24 -8.16
CA SER A 223 -3.37 23.88 -9.27
C SER A 223 -2.64 22.86 -10.14
N TRP A 224 -1.99 21.87 -9.50
CA TRP A 224 -1.38 20.74 -10.20
C TRP A 224 -2.43 19.95 -10.99
N LEU A 225 -3.58 19.65 -10.39
CA LEU A 225 -4.65 18.90 -11.07
C LEU A 225 -5.23 19.68 -12.26
N ALA A 226 -5.35 21.01 -12.14
CA ALA A 226 -5.77 21.87 -13.24
C ALA A 226 -4.78 21.79 -14.41
N ASP A 227 -3.48 21.93 -14.16
CA ASP A 227 -2.43 21.81 -15.19
C ASP A 227 -2.46 20.43 -15.86
N MET A 228 -2.60 19.36 -15.08
CA MET A 228 -2.67 17.99 -15.60
C MET A 228 -3.89 17.79 -16.51
N ARG A 229 -5.04 18.35 -16.14
CA ARG A 229 -6.28 18.31 -16.94
C ARG A 229 -6.18 19.07 -18.26
N GLU A 230 -5.24 20.00 -18.40
CA GLU A 230 -4.96 20.67 -19.68
C GLU A 230 -4.17 19.77 -20.64
N THR A 231 -3.50 18.74 -20.14
CA THR A 231 -2.77 17.79 -20.99
C THR A 231 -3.73 16.81 -21.68
N PRO A 232 -3.54 16.51 -22.97
CA PRO A 232 -4.49 15.69 -23.74
C PRO A 232 -4.47 14.20 -23.35
N TRP A 233 -3.42 13.73 -22.66
CA TRP A 233 -3.23 12.32 -22.30
C TRP A 233 -3.66 11.99 -20.87
N TRP A 234 -3.74 12.98 -19.97
CA TRP A 234 -3.99 12.74 -18.54
C TRP A 234 -5.26 11.96 -18.27
N ARG A 235 -6.35 12.29 -18.96
CA ARG A 235 -7.64 11.61 -18.75
C ARG A 235 -7.54 10.11 -19.03
N GLU A 236 -6.87 9.71 -20.11
CA GLU A 236 -6.76 8.29 -20.44
C GLU A 236 -5.92 7.55 -19.41
N ARG A 237 -4.79 8.14 -19.00
CA ARG A 237 -3.92 7.58 -17.97
C ARG A 237 -4.64 7.42 -16.63
N LEU A 238 -5.30 8.48 -16.15
CA LEU A 238 -6.03 8.46 -14.88
C LEU A 238 -7.09 7.35 -14.85
N LEU A 239 -7.93 7.29 -15.88
CA LEU A 239 -8.98 6.27 -15.95
C LEU A 239 -8.37 4.87 -16.01
N SER A 240 -7.37 4.67 -16.87
CA SER A 240 -6.68 3.39 -17.00
C SER A 240 -5.98 2.95 -15.71
N GLY A 241 -5.35 3.88 -14.99
CA GLY A 241 -4.71 3.65 -13.70
C GLY A 241 -5.71 3.19 -12.66
N LEU A 242 -6.83 3.91 -12.47
CA LEU A 242 -7.89 3.52 -11.54
C LEU A 242 -8.52 2.17 -11.90
N MET A 243 -8.78 1.92 -13.19
CA MET A 243 -9.30 0.63 -13.66
C MET A 243 -8.32 -0.51 -13.38
N SER A 244 -7.02 -0.29 -13.65
CA SER A 244 -5.98 -1.30 -13.43
C SER A 244 -5.79 -1.59 -11.94
N TYR A 245 -5.78 -0.55 -11.10
CA TYR A 245 -5.73 -0.67 -9.64
C TYR A 245 -6.91 -1.46 -9.09
N TRP A 246 -8.13 -1.18 -9.59
CA TRP A 246 -9.31 -1.92 -9.16
C TRP A 246 -9.16 -3.43 -9.39
N VAL A 247 -8.76 -3.84 -10.59
CA VAL A 247 -8.63 -5.26 -10.96
C VAL A 247 -7.47 -5.95 -10.25
N HIS A 248 -6.29 -5.33 -10.24
CA HIS A 248 -5.05 -5.97 -9.80
C HIS A 248 -4.88 -5.90 -8.29
N GLN A 249 -5.27 -4.79 -7.66
CA GLN A 249 -4.98 -4.52 -6.25
C GLN A 249 -6.26 -4.51 -5.39
N HIS A 250 -7.23 -3.64 -5.69
CA HIS A 250 -8.36 -3.36 -4.79
C HIS A 250 -9.29 -4.56 -4.58
N LEU A 251 -9.73 -5.24 -5.65
CA LEU A 251 -10.65 -6.37 -5.53
C LEU A 251 -10.14 -7.45 -4.59
N GLY A 252 -8.82 -7.71 -4.61
CA GLY A 252 -8.21 -8.70 -3.76
C GLY A 252 -8.16 -8.31 -2.28
N ASN A 253 -8.38 -7.05 -1.94
CA ASN A 253 -8.38 -6.61 -0.54
C ASN A 253 -9.67 -7.00 0.18
N LEU A 254 -10.78 -7.08 -0.56
CA LEU A 254 -12.11 -7.37 -0.06
C LEU A 254 -12.25 -8.83 0.39
N SER A 255 -13.02 -9.06 1.46
CA SER A 255 -13.43 -10.40 1.87
C SER A 255 -14.38 -11.04 0.85
N PRO A 256 -14.54 -12.38 0.85
CA PRO A 256 -15.52 -13.04 -0.01
C PRO A 256 -16.95 -12.48 0.15
N ALA A 257 -17.34 -12.10 1.38
CA ALA A 257 -18.64 -11.51 1.66
C ALA A 257 -18.76 -10.09 1.10
N GLU A 258 -17.72 -9.26 1.22
CA GLU A 258 -17.69 -7.92 0.62
C GLU A 258 -17.70 -7.99 -0.90
N LEU A 259 -16.89 -8.88 -1.51
CA LEU A 259 -16.92 -9.12 -2.95
C LEU A 259 -18.31 -9.52 -3.44
N ALA A 260 -18.99 -10.42 -2.72
CA ALA A 260 -20.35 -10.83 -3.09
C ALA A 260 -21.38 -9.70 -3.00
N ALA A 261 -21.13 -8.70 -2.15
CA ALA A 261 -22.00 -7.53 -1.97
C ALA A 261 -21.58 -6.32 -2.83
N ASP A 262 -20.41 -6.37 -3.48
CA ASP A 262 -19.87 -5.24 -4.24
C ASP A 262 -20.65 -5.01 -5.54
N PRO A 263 -21.29 -3.84 -5.71
CA PRO A 263 -22.16 -3.58 -6.86
C PRO A 263 -21.38 -3.46 -8.18
N LEU A 264 -20.14 -2.97 -8.15
CA LEU A 264 -19.31 -2.83 -9.34
C LEU A 264 -18.81 -4.20 -9.80
N TYR A 265 -18.38 -5.05 -8.88
CA TYR A 265 -17.95 -6.41 -9.17
C TYR A 265 -19.10 -7.26 -9.72
N SER A 266 -20.32 -7.11 -9.17
CA SER A 266 -21.52 -7.71 -9.78
C SER A 266 -21.72 -7.21 -11.20
N ALA A 267 -21.74 -5.90 -11.41
CA ALA A 267 -21.97 -5.30 -12.73
C ALA A 267 -20.95 -5.77 -13.78
N VAL A 268 -19.66 -5.79 -13.44
CA VAL A 268 -18.56 -6.24 -14.32
C VAL A 268 -18.67 -7.73 -14.65
N ARG A 269 -19.20 -8.55 -13.73
CA ARG A 269 -19.36 -10.00 -13.95
C ARG A 269 -20.62 -10.37 -14.71
N ASP A 270 -21.64 -9.52 -14.65
CA ASP A 270 -22.93 -9.74 -15.30
C ASP A 270 -22.91 -9.41 -16.80
N THR A 271 -21.82 -8.84 -17.31
CA THR A 271 -21.60 -8.57 -18.74
C THR A 271 -20.46 -9.45 -19.31
N PRO A 272 -20.49 -9.76 -20.62
CA PRO A 272 -19.38 -10.47 -21.27
C PRO A 272 -18.05 -9.70 -21.25
N ASP A 273 -18.13 -8.38 -21.23
CA ASP A 273 -17.02 -7.44 -21.13
C ASP A 273 -17.43 -6.28 -20.23
N GLY A 274 -16.82 -6.20 -19.04
CA GLY A 274 -17.10 -5.22 -18.01
C GLY A 274 -16.30 -3.92 -18.14
N THR A 275 -15.64 -3.70 -19.29
CA THR A 275 -14.79 -2.52 -19.53
C THR A 275 -15.56 -1.23 -19.33
N ASP A 276 -16.76 -1.12 -19.89
CA ASP A 276 -17.55 0.11 -19.87
C ASP A 276 -18.07 0.41 -18.47
N GLU A 277 -18.51 -0.61 -17.73
CA GLU A 277 -18.93 -0.48 -16.32
C GLU A 277 -17.78 0.02 -15.45
N LEU A 278 -16.60 -0.59 -15.59
CA LEU A 278 -15.43 -0.20 -14.80
C LEU A 278 -14.90 1.19 -15.21
N ARG A 279 -14.91 1.51 -16.50
CA ARG A 279 -14.51 2.83 -16.99
C ARG A 279 -15.48 3.92 -16.55
N ALA A 280 -16.78 3.63 -16.50
CA ALA A 280 -17.79 4.55 -15.96
C ALA A 280 -17.57 4.79 -14.46
N PHE A 281 -17.23 3.76 -13.70
CA PHE A 281 -16.84 3.91 -12.30
C PHE A 281 -15.59 4.77 -12.13
N ALA A 282 -14.54 4.54 -12.92
CA ALA A 282 -13.34 5.38 -12.90
C ALA A 282 -13.63 6.84 -13.27
N CYS A 283 -14.52 7.09 -14.24
CA CYS A 283 -14.98 8.44 -14.58
C CYS A 283 -15.72 9.11 -13.42
N LYS A 284 -16.52 8.34 -12.67
CA LYS A 284 -17.22 8.83 -11.48
C LYS A 284 -16.23 9.15 -10.36
N ALA A 285 -15.21 8.30 -10.14
CA ALA A 285 -14.15 8.52 -9.18
C ALA A 285 -13.34 9.80 -9.46
N ASP A 286 -13.00 10.09 -10.73
CA ASP A 286 -12.34 11.36 -11.11
C ASP A 286 -13.24 12.59 -10.93
N ALA A 287 -14.53 12.46 -11.29
CA ALA A 287 -15.46 13.58 -11.24
C ALA A 287 -15.91 13.93 -9.82
N ASP A 288 -16.09 12.93 -8.97
CA ASP A 288 -16.53 13.04 -7.58
C ASP A 288 -15.79 12.01 -6.73
N PRO A 289 -14.58 12.33 -6.23
CA PRO A 289 -13.76 11.40 -5.46
C PRO A 289 -14.46 10.86 -4.21
N ALA A 290 -15.32 11.67 -3.55
CA ALA A 290 -16.08 11.27 -2.37
C ALA A 290 -17.18 10.22 -2.67
N SER A 291 -17.45 9.95 -3.95
CA SER A 291 -18.48 8.99 -4.37
C SER A 291 -18.00 7.54 -4.47
N VAL A 292 -16.70 7.33 -4.24
CA VAL A 292 -16.03 6.03 -4.22
C VAL A 292 -15.14 5.95 -2.98
N ARG A 293 -14.90 4.74 -2.48
CA ARG A 293 -14.00 4.50 -1.35
C ARG A 293 -13.02 3.41 -1.73
N TRP A 294 -11.73 3.72 -1.66
CA TRP A 294 -10.65 2.74 -1.85
C TRP A 294 -10.14 2.20 -0.51
N SER A 295 -10.38 2.93 0.58
CA SER A 295 -10.12 2.52 1.95
C SER A 295 -10.92 1.27 2.34
N TYR A 296 -10.36 0.39 3.15
CA TYR A 296 -11.01 -0.86 3.54
C TYR A 296 -10.55 -1.36 4.91
N ARG A 297 -11.33 -2.28 5.47
CA ARG A 297 -11.04 -2.92 6.75
C ARG A 297 -10.74 -4.40 6.56
N ARG A 298 -9.77 -4.92 7.34
CA ARG A 298 -9.53 -6.36 7.48
C ARG A 298 -9.32 -6.70 8.94
N ASP A 299 -9.93 -7.78 9.39
CA ASP A 299 -9.68 -8.33 10.73
C ASP A 299 -8.93 -9.65 10.61
N PHE A 300 -7.79 -9.75 11.28
CA PHE A 300 -6.99 -10.96 11.44
C PHE A 300 -7.12 -11.42 12.88
N GLY A 301 -8.20 -12.17 13.17
CA GLY A 301 -8.56 -12.52 14.54
C GLY A 301 -8.80 -11.28 15.39
N ARG A 302 -7.93 -11.04 16.38
CA ARG A 302 -7.98 -9.88 17.29
C ARG A 302 -7.08 -8.71 16.84
N VAL A 303 -6.61 -8.72 15.59
CA VAL A 303 -5.86 -7.61 14.99
C VAL A 303 -6.73 -6.97 13.92
N ARG A 304 -7.07 -5.68 14.09
CA ARG A 304 -7.82 -4.92 13.08
C ARG A 304 -6.85 -4.09 12.24
N LEU A 305 -6.98 -4.17 10.93
CA LEU A 305 -6.35 -3.29 9.95
C LEU A 305 -7.41 -2.37 9.35
N LEU A 306 -7.16 -1.07 9.41
CA LEU A 306 -7.86 -0.06 8.63
C LEU A 306 -6.84 0.48 7.61
N MET A 307 -7.02 0.11 6.34
CA MET A 307 -6.20 0.63 5.26
C MET A 307 -6.86 1.88 4.70
N VAL A 308 -6.13 2.99 4.72
CA VAL A 308 -6.63 4.33 4.41
C VAL A 308 -6.00 4.81 3.10
N ASP A 309 -6.86 5.20 2.17
CA ASP A 309 -6.47 5.90 0.95
C ASP A 309 -6.07 7.35 1.27
N SER A 310 -4.79 7.67 1.08
CA SER A 310 -4.23 9.01 1.29
C SER A 310 -3.93 9.76 -0.01
N ARG A 311 -4.44 9.30 -1.16
CA ARG A 311 -4.20 9.89 -2.49
C ARG A 311 -5.49 10.29 -3.19
N ALA A 312 -6.42 9.36 -3.44
CA ALA A 312 -7.66 9.67 -4.13
C ALA A 312 -8.72 10.28 -3.21
N ALA A 313 -8.66 10.02 -1.90
CA ALA A 313 -9.56 10.63 -0.91
C ALA A 313 -9.27 12.11 -0.60
N ARG A 314 -8.18 12.68 -1.13
CA ARG A 314 -7.75 14.05 -0.80
C ARG A 314 -8.77 15.10 -1.25
N VAL A 315 -9.07 16.06 -0.38
CA VAL A 315 -9.75 17.30 -0.74
C VAL A 315 -8.70 18.32 -1.12
N LEU A 316 -8.70 18.76 -2.39
CA LEU A 316 -7.65 19.64 -2.93
C LEU A 316 -7.95 21.13 -2.83
N ASP A 317 -9.18 21.53 -2.49
CA ASP A 317 -9.55 22.92 -2.28
C ASP A 317 -8.71 23.54 -1.16
N GLU A 318 -7.85 24.51 -1.48
CA GLU A 318 -6.80 24.97 -0.56
C GLU A 318 -7.34 25.47 0.80
N GLN A 319 -8.52 26.08 0.81
CA GLN A 319 -9.12 26.63 2.03
C GLN A 319 -9.75 25.54 2.92
N HIS A 320 -10.08 24.38 2.35
CA HIS A 320 -10.68 23.25 3.05
C HIS A 320 -9.89 21.96 2.81
N ARG A 321 -8.59 22.08 2.52
CA ARG A 321 -7.74 20.96 2.11
C ARG A 321 -7.69 19.93 3.22
N ALA A 322 -7.93 18.67 2.87
CA ALA A 322 -7.97 17.55 3.81
C ALA A 322 -7.33 16.32 3.18
N MET A 323 -6.61 15.54 3.99
CA MET A 323 -6.01 14.27 3.55
C MET A 323 -7.11 13.27 3.21
N LEU A 324 -8.17 13.26 4.00
CA LEU A 324 -9.37 12.46 3.82
C LEU A 324 -10.56 13.39 3.66
N ASP A 325 -11.40 13.14 2.67
CA ASP A 325 -12.70 13.78 2.61
C ASP A 325 -13.56 13.40 3.84
N PRO A 326 -14.60 14.21 4.17
CA PRO A 326 -15.40 13.97 5.37
C PRO A 326 -16.02 12.56 5.46
N GLY A 327 -16.40 11.96 4.32
CA GLY A 327 -16.97 10.62 4.28
C GLY A 327 -15.95 9.53 4.59
N GLU A 328 -14.70 9.68 4.12
CA GLU A 328 -13.59 8.78 4.46
C GLU A 328 -13.13 8.96 5.92
N ALA A 329 -13.08 10.20 6.42
CA ALA A 329 -12.77 10.48 7.83
C ALA A 329 -13.83 9.88 8.79
N ASP A 330 -15.11 10.02 8.46
CA ASP A 330 -16.22 9.43 9.24
C ASP A 330 -16.20 7.90 9.20
N TRP A 331 -15.86 7.30 8.06
CA TRP A 331 -15.69 5.85 7.94
C TRP A 331 -14.53 5.36 8.81
N LEU A 332 -13.35 5.98 8.70
CA LEU A 332 -12.18 5.61 9.51
C LEU A 332 -12.50 5.69 11.00
N ARG A 333 -13.16 6.76 11.42
CA ARG A 333 -13.63 6.95 12.80
C ARG A 333 -14.62 5.86 13.22
N THR A 334 -15.62 5.56 12.39
CA THR A 334 -16.65 4.55 12.67
C THR A 334 -16.01 3.16 12.81
N GLU A 335 -15.16 2.77 11.87
CA GLU A 335 -14.50 1.46 11.89
C GLU A 335 -13.51 1.33 13.05
N ALA A 336 -12.78 2.39 13.39
CA ALA A 336 -11.86 2.40 14.52
C ALA A 336 -12.58 2.37 15.89
N LEU A 337 -13.82 2.88 15.97
CA LEU A 337 -14.61 2.91 17.20
C LEU A 337 -15.64 1.77 17.29
N SER A 338 -15.87 1.01 16.22
CA SER A 338 -16.77 -0.13 16.21
C SER A 338 -16.23 -1.30 17.03
N ASP A 339 -17.07 -1.91 17.86
CA ASP A 339 -16.74 -3.10 18.66
C ASP A 339 -15.44 -3.00 19.45
N ARG A 340 -15.13 -1.82 20.02
CA ARG A 340 -13.94 -1.61 20.85
C ARG A 340 -13.87 -2.67 21.95
N GLY A 341 -12.81 -3.48 21.94
CA GLY A 341 -12.63 -4.66 22.79
C GLY A 341 -12.60 -5.99 22.04
N SER A 342 -13.11 -6.03 20.80
CA SER A 342 -13.01 -7.22 19.93
C SER A 342 -11.60 -7.44 19.37
N TYR A 343 -10.79 -6.39 19.32
CA TYR A 343 -9.38 -6.42 18.90
C TYR A 343 -8.44 -5.95 20.02
N ASP A 344 -7.25 -6.51 20.04
CA ASP A 344 -6.15 -6.14 20.94
C ASP A 344 -5.16 -5.17 20.28
N HIS A 345 -5.11 -5.15 18.95
CA HIS A 345 -4.23 -4.28 18.19
C HIS A 345 -5.00 -3.64 17.04
N LEU A 346 -4.89 -2.30 16.92
CA LEU A 346 -5.36 -1.55 15.76
C LEU A 346 -4.16 -1.16 14.91
N LEU A 347 -4.18 -1.52 13.64
CA LEU A 347 -3.25 -1.11 12.60
C LEU A 347 -3.97 -0.10 11.70
N ILE A 348 -3.35 1.05 11.46
CA ILE A 348 -3.80 2.04 10.47
C ILE A 348 -2.73 2.05 9.38
N GLY A 349 -3.04 1.46 8.22
CA GLY A 349 -2.18 1.50 7.05
C GLY A 349 -2.50 2.73 6.20
N THR A 350 -1.50 3.45 5.73
CA THR A 350 -1.61 4.59 4.82
C THR A 350 -0.35 4.64 3.99
N SER A 351 -0.40 5.13 2.76
CA SER A 351 0.80 5.23 1.94
C SER A 351 1.80 6.25 2.50
N LEU A 352 1.29 7.33 3.09
CA LEU A 352 2.09 8.45 3.59
C LEU A 352 2.30 8.44 5.11
N PRO A 353 3.51 8.73 5.62
CA PRO A 353 3.75 8.88 7.05
C PRO A 353 2.96 10.03 7.69
N TRP A 354 2.31 9.73 8.82
CA TRP A 354 1.68 10.71 9.70
C TRP A 354 2.71 11.59 10.44
N LEU A 355 3.78 10.99 10.98
CA LEU A 355 4.83 11.62 11.79
C LEU A 355 6.17 11.66 11.04
N LEU A 356 6.52 12.84 10.55
CA LEU A 356 7.73 13.06 9.75
C LEU A 356 8.96 13.48 10.59
N PRO A 357 10.17 13.49 10.00
CA PRO A 357 11.30 14.23 10.56
C PRO A 357 10.90 15.67 10.87
N HIS A 358 11.25 16.17 12.05
CA HIS A 358 10.73 17.44 12.58
C HIS A 358 10.82 18.63 11.61
N LEU A 359 11.95 18.74 10.89
CA LEU A 359 12.12 19.83 9.93
C LEU A 359 11.19 19.70 8.72
N VAL A 360 10.97 18.48 8.22
CA VAL A 360 10.07 18.24 7.08
C VAL A 360 8.64 18.54 7.51
N HIS A 361 8.20 17.99 8.66
CA HIS A 361 6.87 18.29 9.21
C HIS A 361 6.62 19.80 9.37
N ASP A 362 7.56 20.52 9.98
CA ASP A 362 7.41 21.96 10.21
C ASP A 362 7.48 22.76 8.90
N ALA A 363 8.21 22.27 7.89
CA ALA A 363 8.28 22.88 6.56
C ALA A 363 6.97 22.70 5.78
N GLU A 364 6.37 21.50 5.82
CA GLU A 364 5.06 21.24 5.19
C GLU A 364 3.94 22.01 5.88
N SER A 365 3.90 22.02 7.21
CA SER A 365 2.94 22.85 7.95
C SER A 365 3.08 24.34 7.63
N TRP A 366 4.32 24.80 7.43
CA TRP A 366 4.61 26.17 7.03
C TRP A 366 4.16 26.45 5.61
N ASP A 367 4.46 25.56 4.68
CA ASP A 367 4.03 25.62 3.29
C ASP A 367 2.49 25.70 3.19
N ALA A 368 1.79 24.80 3.86
CA ALA A 368 0.33 24.80 3.92
C ALA A 368 -0.23 26.16 4.39
N ALA A 369 0.36 26.75 5.43
CA ALA A 369 -0.04 28.07 5.90
C ALA A 369 0.25 29.19 4.87
N LEU A 370 1.38 29.11 4.15
CA LEU A 370 1.68 30.07 3.09
C LEU A 370 0.66 29.98 1.96
N CYS A 371 0.38 28.77 1.48
CA CYS A 371 -0.56 28.46 0.40
C CYS A 371 -2.00 28.90 0.73
N GLN A 372 -2.42 28.75 1.99
CA GLN A 372 -3.70 29.27 2.48
C GLN A 372 -3.78 30.81 2.50
N GLY A 373 -2.64 31.50 2.39
CA GLY A 373 -2.58 32.95 2.30
C GLY A 373 -2.34 33.67 3.63
N GLU A 374 -1.88 32.98 4.69
CA GLU A 374 -1.54 33.58 6.00
C GLU A 374 -0.55 34.76 5.90
N ARG A 375 0.24 34.80 4.81
CA ARG A 375 1.21 35.85 4.51
C ARG A 375 0.89 36.67 3.26
N GLY A 376 -0.31 36.51 2.70
CA GLY A 376 -0.80 37.20 1.52
C GLY A 376 -0.44 36.51 0.20
N ALA A 377 -1.07 36.95 -0.89
CA ALA A 377 -1.09 36.27 -2.18
C ALA A 377 0.31 35.93 -2.76
N ARG A 378 1.28 36.83 -2.63
CA ARG A 378 2.65 36.58 -3.13
C ARG A 378 3.34 35.41 -2.44
N TRP A 379 3.06 35.22 -1.15
CA TRP A 379 3.58 34.09 -0.39
C TRP A 379 2.80 32.80 -0.69
N ALA A 380 1.49 32.90 -0.96
CA ALA A 380 0.71 31.76 -1.41
C ALA A 380 1.20 31.21 -2.76
N GLU A 381 1.46 32.08 -3.74
CA GLU A 381 2.06 31.68 -5.02
C GLU A 381 3.46 31.07 -4.86
N PHE A 382 4.24 31.57 -3.91
CA PHE A 382 5.56 31.02 -3.61
C PHE A 382 5.46 29.65 -2.93
N GLY A 383 4.57 29.50 -1.94
CA GLY A 383 4.30 28.23 -1.27
C GLY A 383 3.87 27.18 -2.29
N GLU A 384 2.91 27.49 -3.15
CA GLU A 384 2.43 26.52 -4.14
C GLU A 384 3.54 26.05 -5.11
N LYS A 385 4.45 26.96 -5.48
CA LYS A 385 5.64 26.60 -6.27
C LYS A 385 6.63 25.74 -5.50
N LEU A 386 6.77 25.99 -4.19
CA LEU A 386 7.65 25.20 -3.33
C LEU A 386 7.07 23.80 -3.10
N ARG A 387 5.77 23.70 -2.80
CA ARG A 387 5.04 22.46 -2.60
C ARG A 387 5.27 21.46 -3.74
N ARG A 388 4.99 21.90 -4.96
CA ARG A 388 5.11 21.11 -6.21
C ARG A 388 6.54 20.82 -6.66
N ALA A 389 7.54 21.42 -6.00
CA ALA A 389 8.94 21.25 -6.36
C ALA A 389 9.73 20.45 -5.31
N ALA A 390 9.10 20.14 -4.18
CA ALA A 390 9.72 19.50 -3.04
C ALA A 390 8.79 18.46 -2.39
N ASP A 391 7.72 18.07 -3.10
CA ASP A 391 6.79 16.99 -2.79
C ASP A 391 6.25 17.11 -1.35
N LEU A 392 5.80 18.33 -1.02
CA LEU A 392 5.30 18.68 0.33
C LEU A 392 3.85 18.26 0.48
N GLU A 393 3.61 16.95 0.57
CA GLU A 393 2.26 16.39 0.44
C GLU A 393 1.90 15.28 1.44
N HIS A 394 2.70 15.10 2.49
CA HIS A 394 2.37 14.18 3.57
C HIS A 394 1.28 14.75 4.48
N TRP A 395 0.91 14.00 5.53
CA TRP A 395 -0.08 14.42 6.52
C TRP A 395 0.19 15.80 7.14
N ALA A 396 1.45 16.24 7.24
CA ALA A 396 1.77 17.57 7.79
C ALA A 396 1.42 18.72 6.83
N ALA A 397 1.30 18.46 5.53
CA ALA A 397 0.74 19.39 4.55
C ALA A 397 -0.79 19.54 4.66
N PHE A 398 -1.45 18.72 5.50
CA PHE A 398 -2.87 18.76 5.79
C PHE A 398 -3.12 18.90 7.31
N PRO A 399 -2.85 20.08 7.91
CA PRO A 399 -2.81 20.23 9.37
C PRO A 399 -4.09 19.80 10.10
N ASN A 400 -5.27 20.06 9.51
CA ASN A 400 -6.54 19.66 10.12
C ASN A 400 -6.68 18.13 10.17
N SER A 401 -6.44 17.43 9.06
CA SER A 401 -6.49 15.97 9.01
C SER A 401 -5.43 15.31 9.89
N PHE A 402 -4.24 15.92 10.02
CA PHE A 402 -3.22 15.49 10.96
C PHE A 402 -3.74 15.49 12.41
N GLU A 403 -4.42 16.57 12.81
CA GLU A 403 -5.00 16.72 14.15
C GLU A 403 -6.22 15.82 14.37
N GLU A 404 -7.07 15.64 13.36
CA GLU A 404 -8.21 14.71 13.41
C GLU A 404 -7.74 13.26 13.62
N LEU A 405 -6.70 12.82 12.88
CA LEU A 405 -6.11 11.51 13.08
C LEU A 405 -5.49 11.38 14.48
N ALA A 406 -4.78 12.41 14.96
CA ALA A 406 -4.23 12.44 16.31
C ALA A 406 -5.34 12.32 17.39
N GLY A 407 -6.45 13.02 17.19
CA GLY A 407 -7.63 12.97 18.06
C GLY A 407 -8.29 11.59 18.07
N LEU A 408 -8.50 11.00 16.89
CA LEU A 408 -9.06 9.66 16.75
C LEU A 408 -8.19 8.60 17.43
N ILE A 409 -6.87 8.64 17.21
CA ILE A 409 -5.93 7.70 17.85
C ILE A 409 -5.99 7.83 19.38
N ALA A 410 -6.05 9.06 19.90
CA ALA A 410 -6.18 9.27 21.34
C ALA A 410 -7.50 8.71 21.89
N GLU A 411 -8.61 8.92 21.17
CA GLU A 411 -9.93 8.45 21.58
C GLU A 411 -10.02 6.92 21.58
N VAL A 412 -9.61 6.27 20.49
CA VAL A 412 -9.58 4.82 20.37
C VAL A 412 -8.67 4.21 21.43
N GLY A 413 -7.50 4.82 21.64
CA GLY A 413 -6.49 4.36 22.58
C GLY A 413 -6.75 4.71 24.04
N SER A 414 -7.93 5.26 24.39
CA SER A 414 -8.29 5.65 25.77
C SER A 414 -9.49 4.88 26.30
N GLY A 415 -9.56 4.67 27.61
CA GLY A 415 -10.67 3.99 28.29
C GLY A 415 -10.46 2.48 28.48
N GLU A 416 -11.43 1.80 29.11
CA GLU A 416 -11.31 0.38 29.48
C GLU A 416 -11.26 -0.56 28.26
N ALA A 417 -11.92 -0.17 27.18
CA ALA A 417 -11.97 -0.92 25.93
C ALA A 417 -10.81 -0.60 24.97
N ALA A 418 -9.78 0.13 25.42
CA ALA A 418 -8.65 0.51 24.58
C ALA A 418 -7.82 -0.72 24.15
N PRO A 419 -7.39 -0.79 22.87
CA PRO A 419 -6.47 -1.82 22.42
C PRO A 419 -5.13 -1.71 23.16
N ALA A 420 -4.33 -2.77 23.14
CA ALA A 420 -2.98 -2.73 23.67
C ALA A 420 -2.08 -1.79 22.85
N SER A 421 -2.29 -1.72 21.54
CA SER A 421 -1.59 -0.77 20.67
C SER A 421 -2.44 -0.20 19.54
N VAL A 422 -2.09 1.01 19.12
CA VAL A 422 -2.49 1.62 17.85
C VAL A 422 -1.22 1.88 17.04
N LEU A 423 -1.04 1.19 15.93
CA LEU A 423 0.19 1.25 15.12
C LEU A 423 -0.14 1.83 13.73
N VAL A 424 0.45 2.97 13.40
CA VAL A 424 0.34 3.59 12.07
C VAL A 424 1.46 3.03 11.19
N LEU A 425 1.12 2.40 10.08
CA LEU A 425 2.05 1.79 9.13
C LEU A 425 2.10 2.65 7.87
N SER A 426 3.30 2.99 7.39
CA SER A 426 3.48 3.92 6.27
C SER A 426 4.70 3.65 5.38
N GLY A 427 4.69 4.26 4.20
CA GLY A 427 5.66 4.12 3.12
C GLY A 427 6.26 5.45 2.63
N ASP A 428 6.40 5.57 1.30
CA ASP A 428 6.77 6.78 0.51
C ASP A 428 8.22 7.31 0.67
N VAL A 429 8.69 7.58 1.88
CA VAL A 429 9.89 8.43 2.11
C VAL A 429 11.28 7.78 1.88
N HIS A 430 11.33 6.60 1.25
CA HIS A 430 12.52 5.81 0.90
C HIS A 430 13.53 5.52 2.02
N HIS A 431 13.08 5.54 3.28
CA HIS A 431 13.85 5.06 4.42
C HIS A 431 12.91 4.49 5.49
N ALA A 432 13.48 3.79 6.48
CA ALA A 432 12.70 3.22 7.57
C ALA A 432 12.99 3.89 8.92
N TYR A 433 11.97 4.04 9.77
CA TYR A 433 12.12 4.57 11.12
C TYR A 433 10.93 4.22 12.01
N VAL A 434 11.12 4.41 13.32
CA VAL A 434 10.05 4.31 14.33
C VAL A 434 9.91 5.66 15.02
N ALA A 435 8.70 6.19 15.06
CA ALA A 435 8.36 7.42 15.77
C ALA A 435 7.29 7.17 16.84
N GLU A 436 7.50 7.74 18.02
CA GLU A 436 6.60 7.63 19.16
C GLU A 436 6.01 9.00 19.50
N PRO A 437 4.68 9.19 19.32
CA PRO A 437 4.00 10.41 19.71
C PRO A 437 3.74 10.48 21.22
N LYS A 438 3.59 11.72 21.69
CA LYS A 438 3.20 12.11 23.03
C LYS A 438 2.23 13.27 22.93
N TRP A 439 1.00 13.04 23.35
CA TRP A 439 -0.04 14.07 23.48
C TRP A 439 0.34 15.08 24.55
N ARG A 440 0.06 16.35 24.27
CA ARG A 440 0.33 17.46 25.20
C ARG A 440 -0.63 17.47 26.39
N THR A 441 -1.86 17.01 26.18
CA THR A 441 -2.93 16.99 27.18
C THR A 441 -3.67 15.67 27.08
N GLY A 442 -3.61 14.83 28.12
CA GLY A 442 -4.31 13.53 28.15
C GLY A 442 -3.91 12.59 27.00
N GLY A 443 -3.00 11.65 27.26
CA GLY A 443 -2.58 10.67 26.25
C GLY A 443 -3.40 9.37 26.31
N PRO A 444 -3.42 8.59 25.22
CA PRO A 444 -4.00 7.24 25.23
C PRO A 444 -3.26 6.33 26.22
N THR A 445 -3.98 5.34 26.75
CA THR A 445 -3.41 4.24 27.53
C THR A 445 -2.76 3.19 26.65
N SER A 446 -3.22 3.05 25.40
CA SER A 446 -2.59 2.20 24.39
C SER A 446 -1.17 2.64 24.05
N ARG A 447 -0.33 1.68 23.67
CA ARG A 447 0.93 1.99 22.99
C ARG A 447 0.64 2.57 21.61
N VAL A 448 1.12 3.78 21.32
CA VAL A 448 1.02 4.36 19.97
C VAL A 448 2.38 4.50 19.33
N LEU A 449 2.51 4.04 18.09
CA LEU A 449 3.71 4.19 17.27
C LEU A 449 3.35 4.43 15.80
N GLN A 450 4.19 5.21 15.12
CA GLN A 450 4.31 5.11 13.67
C GLN A 450 5.52 4.27 13.30
N LEU A 451 5.29 3.34 12.38
CA LEU A 451 6.27 2.46 11.79
C LEU A 451 6.31 2.73 10.28
N THR A 452 7.40 3.34 9.82
CA THR A 452 7.59 3.65 8.39
C THR A 452 8.63 2.70 7.82
N CYS A 453 8.29 2.01 6.72
CA CYS A 453 9.22 1.11 6.01
C CYS A 453 9.04 1.28 4.50
N SER A 454 9.72 2.28 3.93
CA SER A 454 9.47 2.64 2.54
C SER A 454 10.25 1.84 1.49
N PRO A 455 11.58 1.60 1.57
CA PRO A 455 12.26 0.93 0.46
C PRO A 455 12.17 -0.59 0.58
N VAL A 456 11.20 -1.24 -0.07
CA VAL A 456 11.25 -2.71 -0.31
C VAL A 456 12.29 -3.03 -1.38
N HIS A 457 12.31 -2.21 -2.43
CA HIS A 457 13.34 -2.23 -3.47
C HIS A 457 13.45 -0.81 -4.06
N ASN A 458 14.17 0.08 -3.36
CA ASN A 458 14.44 1.44 -3.87
C ASN A 458 15.74 2.02 -3.28
N SER A 459 16.36 2.98 -3.97
CA SER A 459 17.62 3.58 -3.57
C SER A 459 17.51 5.09 -3.35
N VAL A 460 18.10 5.54 -2.25
CA VAL A 460 18.21 6.97 -1.94
C VAL A 460 19.66 7.43 -2.12
N PRO A 461 19.92 8.51 -2.89
CA PRO A 461 21.24 9.12 -3.00
C PRO A 461 21.84 9.52 -1.65
N ALA A 462 23.16 9.39 -1.51
CA ALA A 462 23.85 9.58 -0.23
C ALA A 462 23.61 10.95 0.44
N TYR A 463 23.49 12.02 -0.36
CA TYR A 463 23.23 13.37 0.15
C TYR A 463 21.83 13.52 0.77
N ILE A 464 20.81 12.87 0.18
CA ILE A 464 19.44 12.84 0.73
C ILE A 464 19.44 12.08 2.07
N ARG A 465 20.21 10.99 2.18
CA ARG A 465 20.38 10.26 3.46
C ARG A 465 20.97 11.12 4.58
N VAL A 466 21.83 12.09 4.25
CA VAL A 466 22.34 13.07 5.21
C VAL A 466 21.23 14.06 5.59
N GLY A 467 20.45 14.54 4.61
CA GLY A 467 19.28 15.37 4.83
C GLY A 467 18.27 14.75 5.80
N PHE A 468 17.88 13.48 5.58
CA PHE A 468 16.96 12.76 6.47
C PHE A 468 17.50 12.62 7.89
N ARG A 469 18.79 12.29 8.06
CA ARG A 469 19.42 12.26 9.39
C ARG A 469 19.40 13.64 10.06
N PHE A 470 19.69 14.68 9.30
CA PHE A 470 19.66 16.05 9.79
C PHE A 470 18.25 16.46 10.23
N GLY A 471 17.21 16.09 9.48
CA GLY A 471 15.81 16.42 9.77
C GLY A 471 15.32 15.97 11.15
N TRP A 472 15.93 14.94 11.74
CA TRP A 472 15.65 14.44 13.09
C TRP A 472 16.45 15.12 14.20
N SER A 473 17.41 15.99 13.86
CA SER A 473 18.30 16.62 14.84
C SER A 473 17.61 17.72 15.66
N ALA A 474 18.16 18.02 16.84
CA ALA A 474 17.69 19.14 17.66
C ALA A 474 17.85 20.51 16.96
N VAL A 475 18.88 20.65 16.12
CA VAL A 475 19.13 21.87 15.33
C VAL A 475 18.03 22.04 14.28
N ALA A 476 17.73 20.98 13.53
CA ALA A 476 16.68 20.97 12.53
C ALA A 476 15.30 21.27 13.15
N ARG A 477 15.01 20.70 14.33
CA ARG A 477 13.81 21.05 15.11
C ARG A 477 13.77 22.53 15.51
N GLY A 478 14.91 23.14 15.80
CA GLY A 478 15.00 24.58 16.09
C GLY A 478 14.72 25.46 14.87
N LEU A 479 15.18 25.02 13.69
CA LEU A 479 14.91 25.68 12.40
C LEU A 479 13.44 25.55 12.01
N GLY A 480 12.87 24.35 12.10
CA GLY A 480 11.46 24.09 11.83
C GLY A 480 10.53 24.99 12.65
N ARG A 481 10.80 25.16 13.95
CA ARG A 481 10.05 26.12 14.80
C ARG A 481 10.10 27.56 14.31
N ARG A 482 11.14 27.98 13.58
CA ARG A 482 11.18 29.32 12.96
C ARG A 482 10.25 29.39 11.75
N PHE A 483 10.19 28.34 10.93
CA PHE A 483 9.21 28.24 9.84
C PHE A 483 7.79 28.23 10.38
N ALA A 484 7.47 27.38 11.37
CA ALA A 484 6.14 27.35 11.99
C ALA A 484 5.71 28.73 12.54
N ARG A 485 6.62 29.43 13.24
CA ARG A 485 6.35 30.81 13.73
C ARG A 485 6.16 31.81 12.59
N HIS A 486 6.93 31.67 11.51
CA HIS A 486 6.71 32.46 10.30
C HIS A 486 5.37 32.12 9.65
N GLY A 487 4.94 30.87 9.59
CA GLY A 487 3.63 30.49 9.04
C GLY A 487 2.46 30.90 9.92
N ARG A 488 2.70 31.26 11.18
CA ARG A 488 1.66 31.36 12.23
C ARG A 488 0.93 30.02 12.44
N CYS A 489 1.61 28.92 12.15
CA CYS A 489 1.06 27.57 12.27
C CYS A 489 0.63 27.31 13.72
N ALA A 490 -0.50 26.62 13.88
CA ALA A 490 -0.93 26.11 15.17
C ALA A 490 0.11 25.13 15.72
N GLU A 491 0.21 25.03 17.04
CA GLU A 491 1.08 24.04 17.66
C GLU A 491 0.38 22.67 17.64
N PRO A 492 1.01 21.60 17.10
CA PRO A 492 0.35 20.30 17.00
C PRO A 492 -0.02 19.72 18.37
N SER A 493 -1.14 18.99 18.47
CA SER A 493 -1.61 18.37 19.73
C SER A 493 -0.64 17.31 20.26
N VAL A 494 0.17 16.75 19.36
CA VAL A 494 1.21 15.76 19.66
C VAL A 494 2.61 16.32 19.44
N THR A 495 3.55 15.84 20.24
CA THR A 495 4.98 15.92 19.93
C THR A 495 5.50 14.50 19.81
N TRP A 496 6.48 14.23 18.97
CA TRP A 496 7.04 12.89 18.86
C TRP A 496 8.55 12.90 18.99
N ARG A 497 9.10 11.70 19.15
CA ARG A 497 10.54 11.43 19.08
C ARG A 497 10.76 10.23 18.19
N LYS A 498 11.88 10.21 17.47
CA LYS A 498 12.36 9.02 16.77
C LYS A 498 12.96 8.05 17.77
N THR A 499 12.38 6.86 17.90
CA THR A 499 12.87 5.79 18.79
C THR A 499 13.72 4.75 18.07
N GLY A 500 13.65 4.68 16.73
CA GLY A 500 14.46 3.80 15.89
C GLY A 500 14.76 4.43 14.52
N GLY A 501 15.87 4.04 13.89
CA GLY A 501 16.30 4.54 12.58
C GLY A 501 16.97 5.93 12.60
N PRO A 502 17.01 6.69 11.47
CA PRO A 502 16.60 6.24 10.15
C PRO A 502 17.53 5.13 9.65
N TRP A 503 16.95 4.05 9.15
CA TRP A 503 17.66 2.97 8.48
C TRP A 503 17.48 3.12 6.96
N PHE A 504 18.47 2.65 6.20
CA PHE A 504 18.54 2.83 4.75
C PHE A 504 18.86 1.51 4.06
N GLY A 505 18.37 1.37 2.83
CA GLY A 505 18.48 0.19 1.97
C GLY A 505 17.23 -0.68 2.06
N ASN A 506 17.17 -1.71 1.21
CA ASN A 506 15.97 -2.52 1.00
C ASN A 506 15.58 -3.35 2.22
N GLN A 507 14.37 -3.13 2.74
CA GLN A 507 13.94 -3.50 4.08
C GLN A 507 12.50 -3.98 4.12
N LEU A 508 12.23 -4.82 5.12
CA LEU A 508 10.87 -5.20 5.53
C LEU A 508 10.75 -5.06 7.04
N MET A 509 9.59 -4.58 7.48
CA MET A 509 9.20 -4.65 8.89
C MET A 509 8.17 -5.77 9.05
N THR A 510 8.34 -6.58 10.09
CA THR A 510 7.39 -7.63 10.48
C THR A 510 6.91 -7.38 11.91
N LEU A 511 5.60 -7.28 12.08
CA LEU A 511 4.93 -7.26 13.37
C LEU A 511 4.53 -8.68 13.75
N THR A 512 4.91 -9.12 14.94
CA THR A 512 4.37 -10.33 15.56
C THR A 512 3.43 -9.89 16.67
N LEU A 513 2.15 -10.20 16.51
CA LEU A 513 1.04 -9.77 17.37
C LEU A 513 0.40 -11.01 18.01
N ARG A 514 0.30 -11.05 19.34
CA ARG A 514 -0.29 -12.19 20.05
C ARG A 514 -0.96 -11.73 21.34
N GLY A 515 -2.26 -11.93 21.45
CA GLY A 515 -3.05 -11.36 22.53
C GLY A 515 -2.83 -9.85 22.58
N ARG A 516 -2.35 -9.33 23.70
CA ARG A 516 -2.04 -7.90 23.90
C ARG A 516 -0.55 -7.56 23.70
N SER A 517 0.27 -8.53 23.29
CA SER A 517 1.70 -8.38 23.05
C SER A 517 1.99 -8.11 21.58
N ALA A 518 2.84 -7.12 21.31
CA ALA A 518 3.32 -6.76 19.98
C ALA A 518 4.85 -6.66 19.98
N ARG A 519 5.48 -7.22 18.94
CA ARG A 519 6.93 -7.14 18.68
C ARG A 519 7.17 -6.69 17.25
N LEU A 520 8.16 -5.84 17.05
CA LEU A 520 8.63 -5.41 15.74
C LEU A 520 9.98 -6.07 15.44
N ARG A 521 10.14 -6.58 14.22
CA ARG A 521 11.43 -6.93 13.63
C ARG A 521 11.60 -6.13 12.34
N LEU A 522 12.74 -5.46 12.18
CA LEU A 522 13.16 -4.89 10.91
C LEU A 522 14.29 -5.73 10.35
N GLU A 523 14.11 -6.19 9.12
CA GLU A 523 15.09 -6.97 8.37
C GLU A 523 15.54 -6.19 7.13
N GLN A 524 16.81 -6.33 6.78
CA GLN A 524 17.38 -5.72 5.59
C GLN A 524 17.91 -6.79 4.65
N ALA A 525 17.57 -6.68 3.37
CA ALA A 525 18.10 -7.50 2.31
C ALA A 525 19.59 -7.22 2.08
N ARG A 526 20.36 -8.29 1.87
CA ARG A 526 21.81 -8.25 1.69
C ARG A 526 22.19 -8.87 0.36
N ALA A 527 23.31 -8.42 -0.19
CA ALA A 527 23.81 -8.89 -1.48
C ALA A 527 24.14 -10.40 -1.52
N ASP A 528 24.23 -11.05 -0.35
CA ASP A 528 24.37 -12.51 -0.25
C ASP A 528 23.01 -13.26 -0.32
N GLY A 529 21.92 -12.56 -0.63
CA GLY A 529 20.58 -13.14 -0.75
C GLY A 529 19.96 -13.52 0.61
N THR A 530 20.33 -12.83 1.69
CA THR A 530 19.79 -13.06 3.04
C THR A 530 19.11 -11.82 3.62
N LEU A 531 18.02 -12.04 4.38
CA LEU A 531 17.42 -11.03 5.25
C LEU A 531 18.15 -11.05 6.59
N ARG A 532 18.74 -9.91 6.98
CA ARG A 532 19.40 -9.77 8.28
C ARG A 532 18.63 -8.82 9.19
N THR A 533 18.32 -9.27 10.39
CA THR A 533 17.75 -8.42 11.44
C THR A 533 18.65 -7.23 11.73
N VAL A 534 18.09 -6.03 11.59
CA VAL A 534 18.74 -4.76 11.91
C VAL A 534 18.26 -4.23 13.26
N GLU A 535 16.98 -4.42 13.56
CA GLU A 535 16.34 -4.01 14.80
C GLU A 535 15.30 -5.05 15.18
N GLU A 536 15.19 -5.35 16.47
CA GLU A 536 14.09 -6.16 16.99
C GLU A 536 13.75 -5.72 18.40
N SER A 537 12.49 -5.33 18.61
CA SER A 537 12.05 -4.75 19.89
C SER A 537 10.61 -5.11 20.26
N PRO A 538 10.33 -5.35 21.55
CA PRO A 538 8.96 -5.41 22.03
C PRO A 538 8.33 -4.01 21.96
N LEU A 539 7.11 -3.92 21.43
CA LEU A 539 6.35 -2.68 21.34
C LEU A 539 5.41 -2.49 22.53
N THR A 540 4.78 -3.57 23.00
CA THR A 540 3.98 -3.60 24.22
C THR A 540 4.61 -4.54 25.26
N SER A 541 4.25 -4.36 26.53
CA SER A 541 4.60 -5.32 27.58
C SER A 541 3.66 -6.54 27.52
N PRO A 542 4.15 -7.75 27.86
CA PRO A 542 3.35 -8.99 27.84
C PRO A 542 2.10 -8.95 28.73
#